data_AF-A0A9D1M181-F1
#
_entry.id   AF-A0A9D1M181-F1
#
_cell.length_a   1.000
_cell.length_b   1.000
_cell.length_c   1.000
_cell.angle_alpha   90.00
_cell.angle_beta   90.00
_cell.angle_gamma   90.00
#
_symmetry.space_group_name_H-M   'P 1'
#
loop_
_entity.id
_entity.type
_entity.pdbx_description
1 polymer ?
#
loop_
_entity_poly.entity_id
_entity_poly.type
_entity_poly.pdbx_seq_one_letter_code
_entity_poly.pdbx_strand_id
1 'polypeptide(L)'
;MIHLIFHKLFPFDPSIKILMKKGIKFSLLFCFVGTLLLFGYQLFYQLPDLYYISLSLIQTGITFIAFFIACAIAFNQIKRDAS
;
A
#
# COMPACT_ATOMS: atom_id res chain seq x y z
N MET A 1 7.01 6.05 13.09
CA MET A 1 8.13 5.32 12.47
C MET A 1 8.17 5.46 10.94
N ILE A 2 7.10 5.13 10.21
CA ILE A 2 7.02 5.24 8.72
C ILE A 2 7.30 6.67 8.19
N HIS A 3 6.87 7.71 8.91
CA HIS A 3 7.09 9.11 8.53
C HIS A 3 8.57 9.50 8.35
N LEU A 4 9.47 8.87 9.11
CA LEU A 4 10.88 9.24 9.18
C LEU A 4 11.69 8.62 8.04
N ILE A 5 11.31 7.40 7.63
CA ILE A 5 11.92 6.67 6.51
C ILE A 5 11.69 7.44 5.20
N PHE A 6 10.46 7.86 4.94
CA PHE A 6 10.14 8.60 3.70
C PHE A 6 10.71 10.02 3.65
N HIS A 7 10.94 10.66 4.81
CA HIS A 7 11.52 12.01 4.83
C HIS A 7 13.01 12.02 4.48
N LYS A 8 13.74 10.95 4.82
CA LYS A 8 15.19 10.88 4.64
C LYS A 8 15.62 10.31 3.30
N LEU A 9 14.82 9.43 2.70
CA LEU A 9 15.17 8.71 1.47
C LEU A 9 14.81 9.45 0.19
N PHE A 10 13.78 10.30 0.20
CA PHE A 10 13.38 11.07 -0.98
C PHE A 10 12.79 12.43 -0.57
N PRO A 11 13.44 13.56 -0.93
CA PRO A 11 12.85 14.88 -0.78
C PRO A 11 11.74 15.05 -1.82
N PHE A 12 10.60 14.40 -1.57
CA PHE A 12 9.44 14.50 -2.42
C PHE A 12 8.76 15.84 -2.28
N ASP A 13 8.29 16.36 -3.41
CA ASP A 13 7.34 17.46 -3.44
C ASP A 13 6.16 17.21 -2.47
N PRO A 14 5.71 18.23 -1.71
CA PRO A 14 4.69 18.04 -0.69
C PRO A 14 3.39 17.45 -1.24
N SER A 15 2.99 17.82 -2.46
CA SER A 15 1.81 17.28 -3.14
C SER A 15 1.95 15.78 -3.44
N ILE A 16 3.13 15.35 -3.93
CA ILE A 16 3.43 13.94 -4.24
C ILE A 16 3.47 13.12 -2.95
N LYS A 17 4.06 13.68 -1.88
CA LYS A 17 4.12 13.05 -0.56
C LYS A 17 2.73 12.82 0.04
N ILE A 18 1.79 13.75 -0.14
CA ILE A 18 0.40 13.60 0.30
C ILE A 18 -0.29 12.49 -0.48
N LEU A 19 -0.13 12.46 -1.81
CA LEU A 19 -0.70 11.42 -2.67
C LEU A 19 -0.21 10.03 -2.27
N MET A 20 1.11 9.86 -2.12
CA MET A 20 1.73 8.60 -1.70
C MET A 20 1.21 8.15 -0.34
N LYS A 21 1.13 9.05 0.67
CA LYS A 21 0.59 8.71 2.00
C LYS A 21 -0.87 8.25 1.94
N LYS A 22 -1.71 8.92 1.13
CA LYS A 22 -3.11 8.53 0.94
C LYS A 22 -3.20 7.15 0.25
N GLY A 23 -2.39 6.91 -0.78
CA GLY A 23 -2.31 5.63 -1.47
C GLY A 23 -1.87 4.47 -0.56
N ILE A 24 -0.85 4.69 0.27
CA ILE A 24 -0.40 3.70 1.26
C ILE A 24 -1.50 3.44 2.30
N LYS A 25 -2.17 4.48 2.82
CA LYS A 25 -3.27 4.31 3.78
C LYS A 25 -4.44 3.53 3.17
N PHE A 26 -4.77 3.79 1.92
CA PHE A 26 -5.78 3.03 1.18
C PHE A 26 -5.36 1.57 1.00
N SER A 27 -4.11 1.32 0.64
CA SER A 27 -3.57 -0.03 0.45
C SER A 27 -3.57 -0.84 1.76
N LEU A 28 -3.26 -0.19 2.89
CA LEU A 28 -3.36 -0.80 4.22
C LEU A 28 -4.79 -1.23 4.56
N LEU A 29 -5.82 -0.56 4.03
CA LEU A 29 -7.20 -0.99 4.22
C LEU A 29 -7.45 -2.35 3.55
N PHE A 30 -6.93 -2.57 2.34
CA PHE A 30 -7.03 -3.88 1.67
C PHE A 30 -6.31 -4.97 2.46
N CYS A 31 -5.11 -4.69 2.95
CA CYS A 31 -4.39 -5.63 3.81
C CYS A 31 -5.18 -5.94 5.08
N PHE A 32 -5.77 -4.92 5.72
CA PHE A 32 -6.55 -5.10 6.95
C PHE A 32 -7.80 -5.95 6.72
N VAL A 33 -8.56 -5.66 5.64
CA VAL A 33 -9.73 -6.46 5.27
C VAL A 33 -9.34 -7.90 4.93
N GLY A 34 -8.25 -8.10 4.18
CA GLY A 34 -7.74 -9.43 3.87
C GLY A 34 -7.32 -10.21 5.12
N THR A 35 -6.66 -9.55 6.08
CA THR A 35 -6.30 -10.17 7.37
C THR A 35 -7.53 -10.53 8.20
N LEU A 36 -8.58 -9.68 8.23
CA LEU A 36 -9.83 -9.99 8.91
C LEU A 36 -10.54 -11.20 8.29
N LEU A 37 -10.56 -11.29 6.96
CA LEU A 37 -11.11 -12.45 6.26
C LEU A 37 -10.31 -13.73 6.56
N LEU A 38 -8.98 -13.62 6.59
CA LEU A 38 -8.10 -14.74 6.94
C LEU A 38 -8.31 -15.21 8.38
N PHE A 39 -8.55 -14.28 9.30
CA PHE A 39 -8.90 -14.58 10.68
C PHE A 39 -10.29 -15.24 10.78
N GLY A 40 -11.25 -14.78 9.98
CA GLY A 40 -12.57 -15.42 9.83
C GLY A 40 -12.48 -16.86 9.30
N TYR A 41 -11.60 -17.12 8.32
CA TYR A 41 -11.30 -18.47 7.82
C TYR A 41 -10.84 -19.39 8.96
N GLN A 42 -9.95 -18.90 9.81
CA GLN A 42 -9.41 -19.69 10.92
C GLN A 42 -10.44 -19.99 12.01
N LEU A 43 -11.41 -19.10 12.24
CA LEU A 43 -12.39 -19.23 13.32
C LEU A 43 -13.67 -19.97 12.93
N PHE A 44 -14.20 -19.74 11.73
CA PHE A 44 -15.58 -20.11 11.44
C PHE A 44 -15.73 -21.29 10.50
N TYR A 45 -14.96 -21.38 9.42
CA TYR A 45 -15.01 -22.51 8.49
C TYR A 45 -13.75 -22.51 7.62
N GLN A 46 -13.06 -23.65 7.52
CA GLN A 46 -11.88 -23.85 6.66
C GLN A 46 -12.28 -23.93 5.17
N LEU A 47 -13.05 -22.97 4.68
CA LEU A 47 -13.43 -22.86 3.28
C LEU A 47 -12.20 -22.42 2.47
N PRO A 48 -11.70 -23.25 1.54
CA PRO A 48 -10.48 -22.96 0.80
C PRO A 48 -10.60 -21.65 0.00
N ASP A 49 -11.78 -21.32 -0.52
CA ASP A 49 -12.01 -20.08 -1.27
C ASP A 49 -11.78 -18.83 -0.42
N LEU A 50 -12.16 -18.85 0.87
CA LEU A 50 -11.98 -17.71 1.77
C LEU A 50 -10.49 -17.45 2.02
N TYR A 51 -9.68 -18.51 2.10
CA TYR A 51 -8.23 -18.43 2.24
C TYR A 51 -7.59 -17.75 1.02
N TYR A 52 -7.93 -18.20 -0.19
CA TYR A 52 -7.38 -17.63 -1.42
C TYR A 52 -7.80 -16.18 -1.66
N ILE A 53 -9.06 -15.84 -1.37
CA ILE A 53 -9.56 -14.46 -1.48
C ILE A 53 -8.80 -13.55 -0.50
N SER A 54 -8.61 -14.00 0.74
CA SER A 54 -7.89 -13.25 1.77
C SER A 54 -6.45 -12.97 1.37
N LEU A 55 -5.73 -14.01 0.92
CA LEU A 55 -4.36 -13.87 0.45
C LEU A 55 -4.25 -12.95 -0.77
N SER A 56 -5.17 -13.08 -1.72
CA SER A 56 -5.20 -12.22 -2.91
C SER A 56 -5.41 -10.75 -2.54
N LEU A 57 -6.27 -10.47 -1.55
CA LEU A 57 -6.48 -9.12 -1.03
C LEU A 57 -5.23 -8.54 -0.37
N ILE A 58 -4.55 -9.32 0.46
CA ILE A 58 -3.30 -8.93 1.12
C ILE A 58 -2.23 -8.66 0.06
N GLN A 59 -2.05 -9.58 -0.90
CA GLN A 59 -1.09 -9.44 -1.99
C GLN A 59 -1.37 -8.19 -2.82
N THR A 60 -2.63 -7.92 -3.15
CA THR A 60 -3.04 -6.72 -3.88
C THR A 60 -2.72 -5.46 -3.09
N GLY A 61 -3.01 -5.43 -1.79
CA GLY A 61 -2.69 -4.31 -0.91
C GLY A 61 -1.17 -4.04 -0.86
N ILE A 62 -0.35 -5.07 -0.67
CA ILE A 62 1.13 -4.91 -0.68
C ILE A 62 1.62 -4.42 -2.04
N THR A 63 1.07 -4.96 -3.14
CA THR A 63 1.44 -4.55 -4.50
C THR A 63 1.09 -3.08 -4.76
N PHE A 64 -0.07 -2.62 -4.28
CA PHE A 64 -0.44 -1.21 -4.37
C PHE A 64 0.47 -0.30 -3.54
N ILE A 65 0.95 -0.72 -2.36
CA ILE A 65 1.96 0.03 -1.61
C ILE A 65 3.21 0.25 -2.48
N ALA A 66 3.74 -0.81 -3.06
CA ALA A 66 4.92 -0.73 -3.93
C ALA A 66 4.66 0.16 -5.15
N PHE A 67 3.49 0.03 -5.78
CA PHE A 67 3.09 0.84 -6.93
C PHE A 67 3.01 2.33 -6.60
N PHE A 68 2.34 2.71 -5.50
CA PHE A 68 2.25 4.11 -5.09
C PHE A 68 3.61 4.72 -4.76
N ILE A 69 4.53 3.94 -4.18
CA ILE A 69 5.91 4.38 -3.93
C ILE A 69 6.65 4.59 -5.26
N ALA A 70 6.56 3.64 -6.19
CA ALA A 70 7.20 3.75 -7.51
C ALA A 70 6.66 4.95 -8.30
N CYS A 71 5.34 5.16 -8.32
CA CYS A 71 4.72 6.33 -8.94
C CYS A 71 5.17 7.63 -8.27
N ALA A 72 5.26 7.67 -6.94
CA ALA A 72 5.75 8.86 -6.24
C ALA A 72 7.18 9.22 -6.64
N ILE A 73 8.06 8.22 -6.78
CA ILE A 73 9.43 8.40 -7.27
C ILE A 73 9.42 8.95 -8.70
N ALA A 74 8.70 8.30 -9.61
CA ALA A 74 8.65 8.69 -11.02
C ALA A 74 8.09 10.12 -11.20
N PHE A 75 6.96 10.44 -10.56
CA PHE A 75 6.37 11.77 -10.65
C PHE A 75 7.27 12.85 -10.07
N ASN A 76 8.03 12.54 -9.02
CA ASN A 76 8.96 13.51 -8.44
C ASN A 76 10.15 13.78 -9.36
N GLN A 77 10.66 12.75 -10.05
CA GLN A 77 11.68 12.92 -11.08
C GLN A 77 11.17 13.77 -12.24
N ILE A 78 10.00 13.43 -12.80
CA ILE A 78 9.38 14.19 -13.90
C ILE A 78 9.20 15.66 -13.52
N LYS A 79 8.69 15.93 -12.32
CA LYS A 79 8.48 17.31 -11.86
C LYS A 79 9.79 18.09 -11.70
N ARG A 80 10.84 17.43 -11.18
CA ARG A 80 12.17 18.03 -11.04
C ARG A 80 12.80 18.32 -12.41
N ASP A 81 12.63 17.44 -13.38
CA ASP A 81 13.23 17.61 -14.71
C ASP A 81 12.44 18.62 -15.57
N ALA A 82 11.18 18.90 -15.23
CA ALA A 82 10.32 19.88 -15.89
C ALA A 82 10.36 21.30 -15.26
N SER A 83 11.08 21.48 -14.15
CA SER A 83 11.26 22.77 -13.45
C SER A 83 12.66 23.32 -13.68
#